data_AF-A0A843CAL4-F1
#
_entry.id   AF-A0A843CAL4-F1
#
_cell.length_a   1.000
_cell.length_b   1.000
_cell.length_c   1.000
_cell.angle_alpha   90.00
_cell.angle_beta   90.00
_cell.angle_gamma   90.00
#
_symmetry.space_group_name_H-M   'P 1'
#
loop_
_entity.id
_entity.type
_entity.pdbx_description
1 polymer ?
#
loop_
_entity_poly.entity_id
_entity_poly.type
_entity_poly.pdbx_seq_one_letter_code
_entity_poly.pdbx_strand_id
1 'polypeptide(L)'
;MALKIINNFQECKKSSQMKLPICNFDAKNSVLCPQCEKKVDLKIIERSDVDASIKLAQLSKSNQIIDKFTLHSCKEFDGNFVLYLSKNDIMAIRQSRVLYKLLQDQFQGKMWLVEADENDKK
;
A
#
# COMPACT_ATOMS: atom_id res chain seq x y z
N MET A 1 -32.52 22.67 18.99
CA MET A 1 -31.14 22.52 19.50
C MET A 1 -30.81 21.03 19.46
N ALA A 2 -30.15 20.61 18.37
CA ALA A 2 -28.74 20.19 18.35
C ALA A 2 -28.64 18.68 18.66
N LEU A 3 -28.07 17.81 17.83
CA LEU A 3 -27.35 17.94 16.57
C LEU A 3 -27.39 16.53 15.98
N LYS A 4 -27.95 16.34 14.78
CA LYS A 4 -27.72 15.13 13.98
C LYS A 4 -26.27 15.23 13.48
N ILE A 5 -25.33 14.52 14.11
CA ILE A 5 -24.01 14.30 13.53
C ILE A 5 -23.90 12.81 13.20
N ILE A 6 -24.40 12.50 12.00
CA ILE A 6 -23.85 11.56 11.01
C ILE A 6 -22.81 10.56 11.55
N ASN A 7 -23.28 9.44 12.12
CA ASN A 7 -22.52 8.19 12.11
C ASN A 7 -22.75 7.48 10.77
N ASN A 8 -22.23 8.06 9.68
CA ASN A 8 -21.99 7.30 8.45
C ASN A 8 -20.59 6.70 8.55
N PHE A 9 -20.46 5.68 9.39
CA PHE A 9 -19.35 4.76 9.39
C PHE A 9 -19.53 3.84 8.17
N GLN A 10 -19.32 4.41 6.99
CA GLN A 10 -19.45 3.69 5.74
C GLN A 10 -18.31 2.68 5.69
N GLU A 11 -18.64 1.41 5.96
CA GLU A 11 -17.76 0.27 5.80
C GLU A 11 -16.97 0.46 4.50
N CYS A 12 -15.64 0.51 4.60
CA CYS A 12 -14.72 0.60 3.47
C CYS A 12 -14.93 -0.64 2.58
N LYS A 13 -15.92 -0.58 1.67
CA LYS A 13 -16.31 -1.69 0.81
C LYS A 13 -15.11 -2.11 -0.04
N LYS A 14 -14.58 -3.30 0.29
CA LYS A 14 -13.68 -4.11 -0.54
C LYS A 14 -14.20 -4.15 -1.97
N SER A 15 -13.54 -3.44 -2.88
CA SER A 15 -13.72 -3.65 -4.33
C SER A 15 -12.38 -3.78 -5.06
N SER A 16 -11.32 -4.13 -4.33
CA SER A 16 -9.98 -4.40 -4.89
C SER A 16 -9.31 -5.47 -4.03
N GLN A 17 -8.74 -6.48 -4.66
CA GLN A 17 -8.16 -7.65 -3.97
C GLN A 17 -6.81 -7.34 -3.31
N MET A 18 -6.22 -6.19 -3.62
CA MET A 18 -4.95 -5.74 -3.08
C MET A 18 -5.04 -5.59 -1.56
N LYS A 19 -4.02 -6.11 -0.87
CA LYS A 19 -3.81 -5.91 0.56
C LYS A 19 -2.76 -4.82 0.74
N LEU A 20 -3.11 -3.79 1.49
CA LEU A 20 -2.25 -2.64 1.77
C LEU A 20 -2.25 -2.36 3.29
N PRO A 21 -1.20 -1.70 3.81
CA PRO A 21 -1.17 -1.24 5.21
C PRO A 21 -2.24 -0.18 5.53
N ILE A 22 -2.68 0.59 4.53
CA ILE A 22 -3.84 1.49 4.60
C ILE A 22 -5.05 0.91 3.87
N CYS A 23 -6.24 1.51 4.05
CA CYS A 23 -7.41 1.06 3.32
C CYS A 23 -7.32 1.42 1.82
N ASN A 24 -7.91 0.57 0.96
CA ASN A 24 -7.86 0.76 -0.50
C ASN A 24 -8.53 2.07 -0.96
N PHE A 25 -9.51 2.56 -0.20
CA PHE A 25 -10.14 3.85 -0.46
C PHE A 25 -9.12 4.99 -0.30
N ASP A 26 -8.39 5.00 0.81
CA ASP A 26 -7.38 6.01 1.09
C ASP A 26 -6.26 5.99 0.05
N ALA A 27 -5.79 4.78 -0.29
CA ALA A 27 -4.75 4.59 -1.30
C ALA A 27 -5.17 5.14 -2.68
N LYS A 28 -6.42 4.88 -3.11
CA LYS A 28 -6.92 5.31 -4.43
C LYS A 28 -7.22 6.79 -4.54
N ASN A 29 -7.65 7.41 -3.44
CA ASN A 29 -7.99 8.83 -3.37
C ASN A 29 -6.85 9.70 -2.87
N SER A 30 -5.76 9.09 -2.39
CA SER A 30 -4.60 9.81 -1.83
C SER A 30 -4.97 10.71 -0.63
N VAL A 31 -5.99 10.30 0.13
CA VAL A 31 -6.50 11.00 1.32
C VAL A 31 -6.66 9.95 2.43
N LEU A 32 -6.08 10.19 3.59
CA LEU A 32 -6.20 9.28 4.73
C LEU A 32 -7.54 9.48 5.45
N CYS A 33 -8.21 8.38 5.78
CA CYS A 33 -9.34 8.42 6.70
C CYS A 33 -8.84 8.54 8.16
N PRO A 34 -9.69 8.99 9.10
CA PRO A 34 -9.31 9.15 10.51
C PRO A 34 -8.78 7.88 11.18
N GLN A 35 -9.11 6.70 10.65
CA GLN A 35 -8.58 5.43 11.17
C GLN A 35 -7.15 5.17 10.73
N CYS A 36 -6.83 5.46 9.46
CA CYS A 36 -5.46 5.29 8.95
C CYS A 36 -4.54 6.38 9.50
N GLU A 37 -5.01 7.62 9.66
CA GLU A 37 -4.25 8.68 10.32
C GLU A 37 -3.83 8.27 11.74
N LYS A 38 -4.77 7.74 12.54
CA LYS A 38 -4.47 7.22 13.88
C LYS A 38 -3.39 6.13 13.86
N LYS A 39 -3.35 5.25 12.85
CA LYS A 39 -2.30 4.23 12.76
C LYS A 39 -0.93 4.83 12.50
N VAL A 40 -0.86 5.91 11.71
CA VAL A 40 0.37 6.68 11.50
C VAL A 40 0.80 7.36 12.80
N ASP A 41 -0.14 8.00 13.50
CA ASP A 41 0.13 8.68 14.78
C ASP A 41 0.62 7.71 15.87
N LEU A 42 0.03 6.51 15.91
CA LEU A 42 0.43 5.42 16.80
C LEU A 42 1.72 4.71 16.34
N LYS A 43 2.35 5.15 15.24
CA LYS A 43 3.53 4.51 14.61
C LYS A 43 3.35 3.03 14.32
N ILE A 44 2.11 2.59 14.08
CA ILE A 44 1.80 1.23 13.62
C ILE A 44 2.18 1.08 12.16
N ILE A 45 2.04 2.16 11.39
CA ILE A 45 2.47 2.30 10.00
C ILE A 45 3.25 3.61 9.86
N GLU A 46 4.22 3.64 8.95
CA GLU A 46 5.03 4.81 8.64
C GLU A 46 4.46 5.61 7.47
N ARG A 47 4.92 6.85 7.27
CA ARG A 47 4.52 7.64 6.10
C ARG A 47 4.93 6.99 4.78
N SER A 48 6.07 6.29 4.77
CA SER A 48 6.51 5.49 3.62
C SER A 48 5.53 4.36 3.28
N ASP A 49 4.90 3.74 4.28
CA ASP A 49 3.84 2.73 4.05
C ASP A 49 2.64 3.34 3.33
N VAL A 50 2.24 4.55 3.74
CA VAL A 50 1.14 5.31 3.13
C VAL A 50 1.46 5.67 1.68
N ASP A 51 2.62 6.27 1.45
CA ASP A 51 3.04 6.73 0.13
C ASP A 51 3.20 5.56 -0.85
N ALA A 52 3.80 4.45 -0.41
CA ALA A 52 3.93 3.24 -1.23
C ALA A 52 2.56 2.66 -1.58
N SER A 53 1.62 2.64 -0.62
CA SER A 53 0.26 2.16 -0.84
C SER A 53 -0.48 2.99 -1.88
N ILE A 54 -0.35 4.32 -1.82
CA ILE A 54 -0.95 5.24 -2.79
C ILE A 54 -0.37 4.98 -4.20
N LYS A 55 0.96 4.89 -4.32
CA LYS A 55 1.64 4.61 -5.59
C LYS A 55 1.18 3.28 -6.20
N LEU A 56 1.09 2.22 -5.39
CA LEU A 56 0.61 0.91 -5.85
C LEU A 56 -0.86 0.96 -6.30
N ALA A 57 -1.72 1.65 -5.55
CA ALA A 57 -3.13 1.79 -5.93
C ALA A 57 -3.33 2.64 -7.19
N GLN A 58 -2.46 3.61 -7.45
CA GLN A 58 -2.46 4.35 -8.71
C GLN A 58 -2.02 3.45 -9.87
N LEU A 59 -0.96 2.65 -9.69
CA LEU A 59 -0.52 1.68 -10.69
C LEU A 59 -1.58 0.61 -10.97
N SER A 60 -2.34 0.17 -9.96
CA SER A 60 -3.38 -0.84 -10.14
C SER A 60 -4.52 -0.40 -11.07
N LYS A 61 -4.76 0.92 -11.22
CA LYS A 61 -5.71 1.47 -12.21
C LYS A 61 -5.31 1.13 -13.65
N SER A 62 -4.02 1.02 -13.92
CA SER A 62 -3.48 0.72 -15.25
C SER A 62 -3.15 -0.76 -15.46
N ASN A 63 -2.95 -1.53 -14.37
CA ASN A 63 -2.45 -2.91 -14.42
C ASN A 63 -3.17 -3.81 -13.40
N GLN A 64 -4.00 -4.73 -13.89
CA GLN A 64 -4.78 -5.65 -13.04
C GLN A 64 -3.93 -6.63 -12.23
N ILE A 65 -2.68 -6.90 -12.64
CA ILE A 65 -1.75 -7.76 -11.89
C ILE A 65 -1.42 -7.11 -10.55
N ILE A 66 -1.20 -5.79 -10.55
CA ILE A 66 -0.85 -5.03 -9.35
C ILE A 66 -2.03 -5.02 -8.38
N ASP A 67 -3.28 -5.00 -8.86
CA ASP A 67 -4.48 -5.06 -8.01
C ASP A 67 -4.61 -6.33 -7.15
N LYS A 68 -3.76 -7.33 -7.35
CA LYS A 68 -3.70 -8.56 -6.54
C LYS A 68 -2.54 -8.58 -5.56
N PHE A 69 -1.70 -7.56 -5.54
CA PHE A 69 -0.51 -7.54 -4.70
C PHE A 69 -0.86 -7.38 -3.22
N THR A 70 0.02 -7.93 -2.39
CA THR A 70 -0.04 -7.82 -0.94
C THR A 70 1.20 -7.10 -0.44
N LEU A 71 1.04 -5.81 -0.13
CA LEU A 71 2.04 -5.02 0.55
C LEU A 71 1.84 -5.12 2.06
N HIS A 72 2.84 -5.64 2.75
CA HIS A 72 2.86 -5.72 4.21
C HIS A 72 3.38 -4.42 4.82
N SER A 73 4.51 -3.93 4.29
CA SER A 73 5.13 -2.69 4.73
C SER A 73 6.07 -2.14 3.65
N CYS A 74 6.38 -0.86 3.72
CA CYS A 74 7.38 -0.16 2.95
C CYS A 74 8.21 0.73 3.88
N LYS A 75 9.52 0.56 3.81
CA LYS A 75 10.48 1.43 4.47
C LYS A 75 11.22 2.28 3.45
N GLU A 76 11.34 3.56 3.75
CA GLU A 76 12.17 4.48 2.99
C GLU A 76 13.44 4.81 3.77
N PHE A 77 14.59 4.75 3.11
CA PHE A 77 15.87 5.13 3.69
C PHE A 77 16.75 5.78 2.64
N ASP A 78 17.09 7.06 2.85
CA ASP A 78 18.00 7.83 1.98
C ASP A 78 17.58 7.79 0.49
N GLY A 79 16.28 8.00 0.24
CA GLY A 79 15.69 7.93 -1.11
C GLY A 79 15.60 6.52 -1.71
N ASN A 80 15.97 5.47 -0.96
CA ASN A 80 15.79 4.08 -1.35
C ASN A 80 14.53 3.50 -0.69
N PHE A 81 13.92 2.52 -1.35
CA PHE A 81 12.66 1.93 -0.92
C PHE A 81 12.83 0.43 -0.72
N VAL A 82 12.37 -0.08 0.42
CA VAL A 82 12.29 -1.50 0.73
C VAL A 82 10.82 -1.86 0.81
N LEU A 83 10.33 -2.66 -0.12
CA LEU A 83 8.96 -3.16 -0.13
C LEU A 83 8.92 -4.58 0.40
N TYR A 84 8.14 -4.78 1.45
CA TYR A 84 7.83 -6.07 2.04
C TYR A 84 6.56 -6.61 1.40
N LEU A 85 6.72 -7.56 0.49
CA LEU A 85 5.65 -8.12 -0.35
C LEU A 85 5.55 -9.63 -0.13
N SER A 86 4.41 -10.19 -0.50
CA SER A 86 4.27 -11.65 -0.52
C SER A 86 5.20 -12.28 -1.57
N LYS A 87 5.64 -13.52 -1.33
CA LYS A 87 6.50 -14.28 -2.25
C LYS A 87 5.97 -14.31 -3.69
N ASN A 88 4.67 -14.55 -3.83
CA ASN A 88 4.01 -14.67 -5.13
C ASN A 88 4.09 -13.36 -5.92
N ASP A 89 3.94 -12.22 -5.24
CA ASP A 89 4.01 -10.90 -5.87
C ASP A 89 5.44 -10.59 -6.33
N ILE A 90 6.44 -10.91 -5.50
CA ILE A 90 7.86 -10.74 -5.87
C ILE A 90 8.19 -11.58 -7.10
N MET A 91 7.70 -12.82 -7.17
CA MET A 91 7.88 -13.66 -8.35
C MET A 91 7.21 -13.06 -9.59
N ALA A 92 5.99 -12.56 -9.48
CA ALA A 92 5.29 -11.90 -10.59
C ALA A 92 6.05 -10.66 -11.10
N ILE A 93 6.60 -9.84 -10.20
CA ILE A 93 7.42 -8.68 -10.54
C ILE A 93 8.71 -9.11 -11.25
N ARG A 94 9.39 -10.14 -10.75
CA ARG A 94 10.65 -10.64 -11.36
C ARG A 94 10.45 -11.28 -12.73
N GLN A 95 9.30 -11.92 -12.96
CA GLN A 95 8.98 -12.55 -14.25
C GLN A 95 8.63 -11.52 -15.33
N SER A 96 8.11 -10.34 -14.97
CA SER A 96 7.73 -9.30 -15.92
C SER A 96 8.65 -8.08 -15.82
N ARG A 97 9.51 -7.92 -16.83
CA ARG A 97 10.37 -6.72 -16.96
C ARG A 97 9.57 -5.42 -17.03
N VAL A 98 8.36 -5.48 -17.60
CA VAL A 98 7.47 -4.32 -17.71
C VAL A 98 6.97 -3.91 -16.32
N LEU A 99 6.54 -4.86 -15.49
CA LEU A 99 6.10 -4.56 -14.12
C LEU A 99 7.23 -4.01 -13.26
N TYR A 100 8.43 -4.60 -13.35
CA TYR A 100 9.59 -4.11 -12.60
C TYR A 100 9.92 -2.66 -12.97
N LYS A 101 9.92 -2.34 -14.28
CA LYS A 101 10.17 -0.97 -14.75
C LYS A 101 9.07 0.00 -14.31
N LEU A 102 7.80 -0.39 -14.43
CA LEU A 102 6.67 0.44 -13.98
C LEU A 102 6.76 0.79 -12.48
N LEU A 103 7.11 -0.19 -11.64
CA LEU A 103 7.33 0.05 -10.22
C LEU A 103 8.52 0.97 -10.00
N GLN A 104 9.66 0.67 -10.62
CA GLN A 104 10.86 1.50 -10.50
C GLN A 104 10.63 2.95 -10.96
N ASP A 105 9.81 3.19 -11.99
CA ASP A 105 9.47 4.54 -12.45
C ASP A 105 8.66 5.33 -11.39
N GLN A 106 7.93 4.66 -10.50
CA GLN A 106 7.23 5.29 -9.36
C GLN A 106 8.13 5.51 -8.13
N PHE A 107 9.23 4.76 -8.03
CA PHE A 107 10.18 4.82 -6.92
C PHE A 107 11.51 5.35 -7.45
N GLN A 108 11.74 6.67 -7.34
CA GLN A 108 12.89 7.38 -7.94
C GLN A 108 14.29 6.98 -7.41
N GLY A 109 14.40 5.95 -6.56
CA GLY A 109 15.66 5.43 -6.04
C GLY A 109 15.78 3.92 -6.16
N LYS A 110 16.70 3.30 -5.40
CA LYS A 110 16.86 1.84 -5.45
C LYS A 110 15.68 1.18 -4.74
N MET A 111 15.02 0.27 -5.45
CA MET A 111 13.92 -0.53 -4.94
C MET A 111 14.40 -1.93 -4.56
N TRP A 112 14.20 -2.31 -3.30
CA TRP A 112 14.46 -3.64 -2.78
C TRP A 112 13.13 -4.35 -2.52
N LEU A 113 13.02 -5.59 -3.00
CA LEU A 113 11.84 -6.42 -2.79
C LEU A 113 12.21 -7.51 -1.77
N VAL A 114 11.55 -7.49 -0.63
CA VAL A 114 11.77 -8.42 0.48
C VAL A 114 10.53 -9.26 0.67
N GLU A 115 10.71 -10.58 0.74
CA GLU A 115 9.64 -11.51 1.06
C GLU A 115 9.20 -11.28 2.51
N ALA A 116 7.93 -11.01 2.70
CA ALA A 116 7.28 -10.97 4.00
C ALA A 116 6.05 -11.85 3.98
N ASP A 117 5.95 -12.72 4.98
CA ASP A 117 4.75 -13.49 5.25
C ASP A 117 4.03 -12.88 6.46
N GLU A 118 2.71 -13.06 6.53
CA GLU A 118 1.88 -12.60 7.67
C GLU A 118 2.35 -13.17 9.03
N ASN A 119 3.30 -14.12 9.05
CA ASN A 119 3.76 -14.86 10.21
C ASN A 119 5.08 -14.33 10.85
N ASP A 120 5.70 -13.30 10.29
CA ASP A 120 6.98 -12.75 10.80
C ASP A 120 6.79 -11.57 11.78
N LYS A 121 5.88 -11.74 12.74
CA LYS A 121 5.86 -10.95 13.98
C LYS A 121 6.47 -11.81 15.08
N LYS A 122 7.78 -11.71 15.28
CA LYS A 122 8.47 -12.25 16.44
C LYS A 122 9.19 -11.15 17.20
#